data_AF-A0A8C4R5T8-F1
#
_entry.id   AF-A0A8C4R5T8-F1
#
_cell.length_a   1.000
_cell.length_b   1.000
_cell.length_c   1.000
_cell.angle_alpha   90.00
_cell.angle_beta   90.00
_cell.angle_gamma   90.00
#
_symmetry.space_group_name_H-M   'P 1'
#
loop_
_entity.id
_entity.type
_entity.pdbx_description
1 polymer ?
#
loop_
_entity_poly.entity_id
_entity_poly.type
_entity_poly.pdbx_seq_one_letter_code
_entity_poly.pdbx_strand_id
1 'polypeptide(L)'
;MDICDGHQNFSQKEIQQQEALWELLSTEVSYIKTLQVVTDIFILCLLDLQKCGFLKEVNPNKLFINIRQLLALHQAFWKQRLYPVLEQCQKHRSGIDPTLLQDSFKSFGEQFEPYLVYCMGEENSQEYLRVLIRESDLFRVFLTWAESQKQCSRLKLNDMLAAPHQRLTKYPLLLNAVLKKSREKDCPILSALVKQVEVFITWVNNEMLRRQQQQRMEAVLDWIEGYEVVESGSEEIDRILMEFSQLDLSLPVLGSETSRSLLYESGLKLRDGRDKVDVHCLLFTDLLLITKPTRKGEKAKIIRPPLPLDRLVFRELRDPGAFLVVCLNEFNTVSTAVALQGSSASCSQDWQEALLNAQVVLATARSAAAENSSDGDPSLRRFSATALTYNIA
;
A
#
# COMPACT_ATOMS: atom_id res chain seq x y z
N MET A 1 -21.39 -28.69 19.25
CA MET A 1 -21.43 -28.26 20.66
C MET A 1 -21.48 -29.45 21.63
N ASP A 2 -21.33 -30.70 21.16
CA ASP A 2 -21.40 -31.93 21.99
C ASP A 2 -20.01 -32.55 22.27
N ILE A 3 -18.98 -31.72 22.52
CA ILE A 3 -17.63 -32.24 22.81
C ILE A 3 -17.33 -32.28 24.32
N CYS A 4 -18.18 -31.65 25.15
CA CYS A 4 -17.98 -31.60 26.60
C CYS A 4 -19.24 -32.03 27.34
N ASP A 5 -19.21 -33.17 28.04
CA ASP A 5 -20.23 -33.61 29.00
C ASP A 5 -20.31 -32.71 30.28
N GLY A 6 -19.60 -31.59 30.29
CA GLY A 6 -19.41 -30.69 31.44
C GLY A 6 -20.19 -29.38 31.38
N HIS A 7 -21.20 -29.23 30.51
CA HIS A 7 -22.01 -28.01 30.39
C HIS A 7 -22.71 -27.59 31.69
N GLN A 8 -22.76 -28.45 32.71
CA GLN A 8 -23.44 -28.16 33.97
C GLN A 8 -22.64 -27.25 34.94
N ASN A 9 -21.37 -26.90 34.66
CA ASN A 9 -20.51 -26.15 35.60
C ASN A 9 -19.81 -24.90 35.03
N PHE A 10 -20.09 -24.47 33.79
CA PHE A 10 -19.48 -23.23 33.26
C PHE A 10 -20.28 -21.99 33.65
N SER A 11 -19.57 -20.93 34.04
CA SER A 11 -20.15 -19.59 34.17
C SER A 11 -20.58 -19.05 32.80
N GLN A 12 -21.52 -18.11 32.79
CA GLN A 12 -21.98 -17.47 31.54
C GLN A 12 -20.84 -16.83 30.74
N LYS A 13 -19.82 -16.28 31.42
CA LYS A 13 -18.64 -15.69 30.78
C LYS A 13 -17.78 -16.75 30.09
N GLU A 14 -17.63 -17.93 30.69
CA GLU A 14 -16.90 -19.05 30.10
C GLU A 14 -17.62 -19.65 28.89
N ILE A 15 -18.94 -19.77 28.93
CA ILE A 15 -19.74 -20.21 27.77
C ILE A 15 -19.49 -19.28 26.59
N GLN A 16 -19.58 -17.96 26.82
CA GLN A 16 -19.34 -16.97 25.77
C GLN A 16 -17.91 -17.03 25.22
N GLN A 17 -16.91 -17.33 26.06
CA GLN A 17 -15.52 -17.51 25.65
C GLN A 17 -15.36 -18.74 24.75
N GLN A 18 -15.97 -19.88 25.14
CA GLN A 18 -15.95 -21.11 24.35
C GLN A 18 -16.66 -20.92 23.00
N GLU A 19 -17.74 -20.15 22.95
CA GLU A 19 -18.39 -19.78 21.68
C GLU A 19 -17.45 -18.97 20.78
N ALA A 20 -16.72 -17.99 21.32
CA ALA A 20 -15.77 -17.19 20.54
C ALA A 20 -14.58 -18.03 20.03
N LEU A 21 -14.09 -18.97 20.85
CA LEU A 21 -13.05 -19.93 20.44
C LEU A 21 -13.56 -20.88 19.36
N TRP A 22 -14.78 -21.38 19.52
CA TRP A 22 -15.41 -22.23 18.52
C TRP A 22 -15.67 -21.48 17.21
N GLU A 23 -16.05 -20.21 17.26
CA GLU A 23 -16.20 -19.36 16.09
C GLU A 23 -14.87 -19.22 15.34
N LEU A 24 -13.76 -18.93 16.03
CA LEU A 24 -12.42 -18.86 15.43
C LEU A 24 -12.08 -20.15 14.65
N LEU A 25 -12.29 -21.31 15.28
CA LEU A 25 -11.95 -22.62 14.71
C LEU A 25 -12.89 -23.04 13.59
N SER A 26 -14.21 -22.92 13.79
CA SER A 26 -15.20 -23.32 12.79
C SER A 26 -15.16 -22.43 11.54
N THR A 27 -14.88 -21.14 11.71
CA THR A 27 -14.69 -20.23 10.57
C THR A 27 -13.39 -20.50 9.82
N GLU A 28 -12.34 -21.00 10.48
CA GLU A 28 -11.11 -21.45 9.82
C GLU A 28 -11.38 -22.64 8.89
N VAL A 29 -12.09 -23.67 9.38
CA VAL A 29 -12.49 -24.82 8.56
C VAL A 29 -13.35 -24.39 7.38
N SER A 30 -14.28 -23.46 7.62
CA SER A 30 -15.15 -22.92 6.57
C SER A 30 -14.35 -22.18 5.51
N TYR A 31 -13.35 -21.39 5.91
CA TYR A 31 -12.46 -20.69 5.00
C TYR A 31 -11.57 -21.65 4.18
N ILE A 32 -11.00 -22.68 4.81
CA ILE A 32 -10.27 -23.74 4.09
C ILE A 32 -11.14 -24.37 3.02
N LYS A 33 -12.40 -24.69 3.35
CA LYS A 33 -13.36 -25.23 2.37
C LYS A 33 -13.58 -24.26 1.21
N THR A 34 -13.71 -22.96 1.46
CA THR A 34 -13.82 -21.96 0.39
C THR A 34 -12.61 -21.99 -0.54
N LEU A 35 -11.38 -22.01 0.00
CA LEU A 35 -10.16 -22.10 -0.80
C LEU A 35 -10.04 -23.42 -1.58
N GLN A 36 -10.50 -24.53 -0.99
CA GLN A 36 -10.59 -25.83 -1.67
C GLN A 36 -11.56 -25.76 -2.86
N VAL A 37 -12.73 -25.14 -2.68
CA VAL A 37 -13.69 -24.96 -3.77
C VAL A 37 -13.09 -24.14 -4.91
N VAL A 38 -12.40 -23.03 -4.61
CA VAL A 38 -11.71 -22.25 -5.65
C VAL A 38 -10.70 -23.11 -6.39
N THR A 39 -9.91 -23.90 -5.65
CA THR A 39 -8.88 -24.77 -6.25
C THR A 39 -9.50 -25.86 -7.11
N ASP A 40 -10.43 -26.63 -6.57
CA ASP A 40 -10.94 -27.85 -7.19
C ASP A 40 -11.93 -27.56 -8.33
N ILE A 41 -12.81 -26.58 -8.14
CA ILE A 41 -13.88 -26.27 -9.10
C ILE A 41 -13.43 -25.24 -10.12
N PHE A 42 -12.68 -24.21 -9.73
CA PHE A 42 -12.33 -23.13 -10.65
C PHE A 42 -10.95 -23.37 -11.27
N ILE A 43 -9.90 -23.55 -10.46
CA ILE A 43 -8.52 -23.66 -10.98
C ILE A 43 -8.34 -24.96 -11.76
N LEU A 44 -8.62 -26.13 -11.17
CA LEU A 44 -8.37 -27.41 -11.82
C LEU A 44 -9.24 -27.61 -13.08
N CYS A 45 -10.53 -27.28 -13.01
CA CYS A 45 -11.42 -27.40 -14.17
C CYS A 45 -11.01 -26.44 -15.30
N LEU A 46 -10.58 -25.20 -15.00
CA LEU A 46 -10.04 -24.29 -16.00
C LEU A 46 -8.81 -24.89 -16.68
N LEU A 47 -7.86 -25.42 -15.90
CA LEU A 47 -6.64 -26.04 -16.43
C LEU A 47 -6.96 -27.26 -17.32
N ASP A 48 -7.96 -28.06 -16.96
CA ASP A 48 -8.38 -29.20 -17.77
C ASP A 48 -9.06 -28.76 -19.08
N LEU A 49 -9.89 -27.72 -19.06
CA LEU A 49 -10.45 -27.11 -20.27
C LEU A 49 -9.35 -26.56 -21.19
N GLN A 50 -8.30 -25.97 -20.62
CA GLN A 50 -7.14 -25.48 -21.37
C GLN A 50 -6.37 -26.60 -22.09
N LYS A 51 -6.21 -27.76 -21.44
CA LYS A 51 -5.64 -28.94 -22.10
C LYS A 51 -6.48 -29.40 -23.29
N CYS A 52 -7.80 -29.27 -23.20
CA CYS A 52 -8.74 -29.61 -24.27
C CYS A 52 -8.87 -28.54 -25.37
N GLY A 53 -8.17 -27.41 -25.26
CA GLY A 53 -8.17 -26.38 -26.28
C GLY A 53 -8.97 -25.12 -25.97
N PHE A 54 -9.69 -25.08 -24.84
CA PHE A 54 -10.62 -24.00 -24.48
C PHE A 54 -10.03 -23.03 -23.45
N LEU A 55 -10.51 -21.78 -23.41
CA LEU A 55 -10.12 -20.78 -22.40
C LEU A 55 -8.60 -20.53 -22.30
N LYS A 56 -7.85 -20.73 -23.39
CA LYS A 56 -6.38 -20.54 -23.40
C LYS A 56 -5.96 -19.09 -23.18
N GLU A 57 -6.86 -18.15 -23.44
CA GLU A 57 -6.68 -16.72 -23.19
C GLU A 57 -6.69 -16.37 -21.69
N VAL A 58 -7.28 -17.23 -20.86
CA VAL A 58 -7.38 -17.00 -19.41
C VAL A 58 -6.06 -17.35 -18.74
N ASN A 59 -5.41 -16.38 -18.10
CA ASN A 59 -4.20 -16.60 -17.32
C ASN A 59 -4.56 -16.96 -15.88
N PRO A 60 -4.35 -18.22 -15.43
CA PRO A 60 -4.74 -18.64 -14.08
C PRO A 60 -3.96 -17.91 -12.97
N ASN A 61 -2.69 -17.55 -13.22
CA ASN A 61 -1.87 -16.85 -12.23
C ASN A 61 -2.34 -15.41 -12.04
N LYS A 62 -2.86 -14.75 -13.09
CA LYS A 62 -3.48 -13.41 -12.96
C LYS A 62 -4.82 -13.48 -12.23
N LEU A 63 -5.62 -14.51 -12.51
CA LEU A 63 -6.96 -14.64 -11.94
C LEU A 63 -6.95 -15.11 -10.47
N PHE A 64 -6.13 -16.11 -10.14
CA PHE A 64 -6.16 -16.75 -8.81
C PHE A 64 -4.92 -16.46 -7.95
N ILE A 65 -3.96 -15.69 -8.46
CA ILE A 65 -2.74 -15.27 -7.75
C ILE A 65 -2.03 -16.50 -7.15
N ASN A 66 -1.96 -16.59 -5.82
CA ASN A 66 -1.37 -17.69 -5.08
C ASN A 66 -2.38 -18.42 -4.16
N ILE A 67 -3.67 -18.51 -4.53
CA ILE A 67 -4.71 -19.21 -3.72
C ILE A 67 -4.31 -20.63 -3.32
N ARG A 68 -3.67 -21.39 -4.20
CA ARG A 68 -3.20 -22.75 -3.87
C ARG A 68 -2.16 -22.75 -2.75
N GLN A 69 -1.30 -21.74 -2.71
CA GLN A 69 -0.32 -21.56 -1.65
C GLN A 69 -1.02 -21.20 -0.33
N LEU A 70 -2.01 -20.30 -0.37
CA LEU A 70 -2.83 -19.97 0.81
C LEU A 70 -3.60 -21.21 1.31
N LEU A 71 -4.18 -22.02 0.41
CA LEU A 71 -4.85 -23.25 0.81
C LEU A 71 -3.90 -24.18 1.57
N ALA A 72 -2.71 -24.42 1.03
CA ALA A 72 -1.71 -25.27 1.67
C ALA A 72 -1.28 -24.70 3.04
N LEU A 73 -1.08 -23.38 3.13
CA LEU A 73 -0.79 -22.67 4.38
C LEU A 73 -1.88 -22.93 5.41
N HIS A 74 -3.15 -22.70 5.07
CA HIS A 74 -4.25 -22.85 6.03
C HIS A 74 -4.52 -24.30 6.42
N GLN A 75 -4.32 -25.25 5.51
CA GLN A 75 -4.35 -26.68 5.84
C GLN A 75 -3.24 -27.06 6.82
N ALA A 76 -2.02 -26.55 6.62
CA ALA A 76 -0.91 -26.76 7.53
C ALA A 76 -1.16 -26.10 8.89
N PHE A 77 -1.62 -24.85 8.90
CA PHE A 77 -2.00 -24.10 10.10
C PHE A 77 -3.08 -24.84 10.91
N TRP A 78 -4.15 -25.29 10.25
CA TRP A 78 -5.18 -26.11 10.90
C TRP A 78 -4.60 -27.38 11.50
N LYS A 79 -3.89 -28.18 10.71
CA LYS A 79 -3.40 -29.50 11.13
C LYS A 79 -2.34 -29.42 12.24
N GLN A 80 -1.43 -28.45 12.15
CA GLN A 80 -0.25 -28.37 13.02
C GLN A 80 -0.44 -27.47 14.24
N ARG A 81 -1.33 -26.47 14.16
CA ARG A 81 -1.50 -25.46 15.21
C ARG A 81 -2.85 -25.55 15.89
N LEU A 82 -3.95 -25.54 15.13
CA LEU A 82 -5.30 -25.44 15.70
C LEU A 82 -5.93 -26.79 16.10
N TYR A 83 -5.78 -27.82 15.28
CA TYR A 83 -6.33 -29.15 15.57
C TYR A 83 -5.76 -29.78 16.85
N PRO A 84 -4.45 -29.66 17.17
CA PRO A 84 -3.91 -30.14 18.44
C PRO A 84 -4.58 -29.51 19.68
N VAL A 85 -5.04 -28.25 19.59
CA VAL A 85 -5.79 -27.59 20.66
C VAL A 85 -7.09 -28.37 20.93
N LEU A 86 -7.83 -28.74 19.87
CA LEU A 86 -9.05 -29.53 19.97
C LEU A 86 -8.79 -30.96 20.52
N GLU A 87 -7.72 -31.61 20.07
CA GLU A 87 -7.35 -32.95 20.57
C GLU A 87 -7.05 -32.94 22.07
N GLN A 88 -6.37 -31.90 22.56
CA GLN A 88 -6.10 -31.76 24.00
C GLN A 88 -7.40 -31.59 24.79
N CYS A 89 -8.34 -30.80 24.28
CA CYS A 89 -9.65 -30.61 24.92
C CYS A 89 -10.43 -31.93 25.01
N GLN A 90 -10.45 -32.69 23.92
CA GLN A 90 -11.12 -33.99 23.87
C GLN A 90 -10.49 -35.00 24.84
N LYS A 91 -9.15 -35.06 24.90
CA LYS A 91 -8.43 -35.98 25.81
C LYS A 91 -8.70 -35.68 27.28
N HIS A 92 -8.78 -34.41 27.66
CA HIS A 92 -8.96 -34.00 29.06
C HIS A 92 -10.43 -33.76 29.44
N ARG A 93 -11.38 -33.92 28.50
CA ARG A 93 -12.81 -33.59 28.66
C ARG A 93 -13.02 -32.19 29.25
N SER A 94 -12.20 -31.23 28.82
CA SER A 94 -12.19 -29.85 29.30
C SER A 94 -12.63 -28.89 28.19
N GLY A 95 -13.02 -27.67 28.59
CA GLY A 95 -13.17 -26.58 27.63
C GLY A 95 -11.85 -26.25 26.92
N ILE A 96 -11.94 -25.50 25.83
CA ILE A 96 -10.80 -25.00 25.06
C ILE A 96 -10.03 -24.01 25.91
N ASP A 97 -8.77 -24.34 26.21
CA ASP A 97 -7.86 -23.42 26.89
C ASP A 97 -7.37 -22.36 25.88
N PRO A 98 -7.73 -21.09 26.08
CA PRO A 98 -7.35 -20.00 25.16
C PRO A 98 -5.83 -19.78 25.12
N THR A 99 -5.08 -20.18 26.16
CA THR A 99 -3.62 -19.98 26.21
C THR A 99 -2.88 -20.87 25.22
N LEU A 100 -3.48 -22.00 24.80
CA LEU A 100 -2.93 -22.88 23.76
C LEU A 100 -2.89 -22.21 22.38
N LEU A 101 -3.64 -21.12 22.18
CA LEU A 101 -3.53 -20.31 20.96
C LEU A 101 -2.19 -19.56 20.88
N GLN A 102 -1.48 -19.39 22.00
CA GLN A 102 -0.18 -18.71 22.01
C GLN A 102 0.81 -19.36 21.05
N ASP A 103 0.99 -20.68 21.19
CA ASP A 103 1.88 -21.45 20.31
C ASP A 103 1.35 -21.58 18.88
N SER A 104 0.04 -21.41 18.70
CA SER A 104 -0.58 -21.42 17.38
C SER A 104 -0.18 -20.21 16.56
N PHE A 105 -0.17 -19.01 17.16
CA PHE A 105 0.09 -17.75 16.47
C PHE A 105 1.53 -17.22 16.63
N LYS A 106 2.39 -17.87 17.43
CA LYS A 106 3.76 -17.41 17.74
C LYS A 106 4.62 -17.06 16.51
N SER A 107 4.46 -17.72 15.37
CA SER A 107 5.18 -17.43 14.12
C SER A 107 4.24 -16.95 13.02
N PHE A 108 3.18 -16.20 13.38
CA PHE A 108 2.16 -15.75 12.43
C PHE A 108 2.78 -14.96 11.26
N GLY A 109 3.65 -13.99 11.53
CA GLY A 109 4.22 -13.15 10.48
C GLY A 109 5.04 -13.92 9.42
N GLU A 110 5.82 -14.91 9.85
CA GLU A 110 6.62 -15.76 8.93
C GLU A 110 5.73 -16.74 8.17
N GLN A 111 4.78 -17.38 8.85
CA GLN A 111 3.90 -18.37 8.21
C GLN A 111 2.89 -17.73 7.25
N PHE A 112 2.43 -16.52 7.56
CA PHE A 112 1.42 -15.81 6.79
C PHE A 112 2.01 -14.86 5.74
N GLU A 113 3.33 -14.79 5.57
CA GLU A 113 4.02 -14.02 4.52
C GLU A 113 3.40 -14.15 3.11
N PRO A 114 2.92 -15.34 2.67
CA PRO A 114 2.25 -15.47 1.37
C PRO A 114 1.03 -14.58 1.15
N TYR A 115 0.42 -14.06 2.22
CA TYR A 115 -0.65 -13.06 2.12
C TYR A 115 -0.18 -11.77 1.49
N LEU A 116 1.09 -11.39 1.64
CA LEU A 116 1.63 -10.21 0.98
C LEU A 116 1.41 -10.30 -0.52
N VAL A 117 1.86 -11.39 -1.14
CA VAL A 117 1.70 -11.65 -2.59
C VAL A 117 0.23 -11.58 -3.00
N TYR A 118 -0.68 -12.14 -2.20
CA TYR A 118 -2.11 -12.12 -2.49
C TYR A 118 -2.67 -10.70 -2.46
N CYS A 119 -2.41 -9.96 -1.38
CA CYS A 119 -2.91 -8.61 -1.20
C CYS A 119 -2.35 -7.65 -2.26
N MET A 120 -1.10 -7.80 -2.72
CA MET A 120 -0.55 -7.01 -3.84
C MET A 120 -1.27 -7.28 -5.17
N GLY A 121 -1.77 -8.50 -5.36
CA GLY A 121 -2.35 -8.95 -6.63
C GLY A 121 -3.88 -8.82 -6.71
N GLU A 122 -4.55 -8.62 -5.57
CA GLU A 122 -6.01 -8.72 -5.45
C GLU A 122 -6.75 -7.77 -6.39
N GLU A 123 -6.37 -6.49 -6.41
CA GLU A 123 -7.01 -5.48 -7.26
C GLU A 123 -6.88 -5.83 -8.75
N ASN A 124 -5.67 -6.23 -9.17
CA ASN A 124 -5.40 -6.66 -10.54
C ASN A 124 -6.16 -7.92 -10.92
N SER A 125 -6.30 -8.88 -10.00
CA SER A 125 -7.10 -10.10 -10.19
C SER A 125 -8.58 -9.77 -10.36
N GLN A 126 -9.13 -8.90 -9.52
CA GLN A 126 -10.53 -8.48 -9.61
C GLN A 126 -10.81 -7.74 -10.92
N GLU A 127 -9.94 -6.84 -11.33
CA GLU A 127 -10.09 -6.15 -12.62
C GLU A 127 -9.98 -7.13 -13.80
N TYR A 128 -9.04 -8.07 -13.74
CA TYR A 128 -8.92 -9.12 -14.74
C TYR A 128 -10.18 -9.99 -14.84
N LEU A 129 -10.79 -10.36 -13.69
CA LEU A 129 -12.06 -11.06 -13.66
C LEU A 129 -13.18 -10.24 -14.33
N ARG A 130 -13.28 -8.94 -14.05
CA ARG A 130 -14.29 -8.06 -14.68
C ARG A 130 -14.10 -7.99 -16.19
N VAL A 131 -12.87 -7.84 -16.67
CA VAL A 131 -12.53 -7.83 -18.10
C VAL A 131 -12.91 -9.15 -18.75
N LEU A 132 -12.55 -10.30 -18.15
CA LEU A 132 -12.92 -11.61 -18.67
C LEU A 132 -14.45 -11.80 -18.75
N ILE A 133 -15.18 -11.39 -17.72
CA ILE A 133 -16.64 -11.43 -17.70
C ILE A 133 -17.23 -10.54 -18.79
N ARG A 134 -16.61 -9.40 -19.12
CA ARG A 134 -17.08 -8.49 -20.16
C ARG A 134 -16.76 -8.98 -21.57
N GLU A 135 -15.59 -9.57 -21.78
CA GLU A 135 -15.02 -9.79 -23.11
C GLU A 135 -15.11 -11.25 -23.60
N SER A 136 -15.16 -12.25 -22.71
CA SER A 136 -15.16 -13.67 -23.11
C SER A 136 -16.49 -14.37 -22.80
N ASP A 137 -17.28 -14.66 -23.83
CA ASP A 137 -18.50 -15.48 -23.73
C ASP A 137 -18.22 -16.88 -23.17
N LEU A 138 -17.14 -17.51 -23.64
CA LEU A 138 -16.76 -18.85 -23.16
C LEU A 138 -16.44 -18.83 -21.67
N PHE A 139 -15.74 -17.80 -21.20
CA PHE A 139 -15.45 -17.64 -19.77
C PHE A 139 -16.73 -17.39 -18.97
N ARG A 140 -17.68 -16.58 -19.47
CA ARG A 140 -19.00 -16.39 -18.81
C ARG A 140 -19.75 -17.71 -18.64
N VAL A 141 -19.75 -18.57 -19.66
CA VAL A 141 -20.38 -19.90 -19.60
C VAL A 141 -19.70 -20.78 -18.56
N PHE A 142 -18.37 -20.85 -18.59
CA PHE A 142 -17.58 -21.59 -17.60
C PHE A 142 -17.85 -21.09 -16.17
N LEU A 143 -17.79 -19.77 -15.96
CA LEU A 143 -18.01 -19.15 -14.66
C LEU A 143 -19.42 -19.48 -14.12
N THR A 144 -20.44 -19.36 -14.97
CA THR A 144 -21.83 -19.68 -14.61
C THR A 144 -21.96 -21.16 -14.22
N TRP A 145 -21.34 -22.06 -14.98
CA TRP A 145 -21.33 -23.49 -14.66
C TRP A 145 -20.60 -23.76 -13.34
N ALA A 146 -19.42 -23.16 -13.12
CA ALA A 146 -18.62 -23.35 -11.92
C ALA A 146 -19.35 -22.84 -10.66
N GLU A 147 -19.98 -21.67 -10.74
CA GLU A 147 -20.77 -21.10 -9.63
C GLU A 147 -22.06 -21.87 -9.35
N SER A 148 -22.57 -22.64 -10.33
CA SER A 148 -23.75 -23.51 -10.14
C SER A 148 -23.45 -24.79 -9.35
N GLN A 149 -22.18 -25.14 -9.16
CA GLN A 149 -21.79 -26.34 -8.41
C GLN A 149 -22.23 -26.24 -6.95
N LYS A 150 -22.73 -27.35 -6.39
CA LYS A 150 -23.24 -27.40 -5.01
C LYS A 150 -22.18 -27.00 -3.98
N GLN A 151 -20.92 -27.34 -4.27
CA GLN A 151 -19.76 -27.04 -3.43
C GLN A 151 -19.57 -25.53 -3.23
N CYS A 152 -19.94 -24.71 -4.21
CA CYS A 152 -19.85 -23.25 -4.14
C CYS A 152 -20.81 -22.64 -3.10
N SER A 153 -21.82 -23.38 -2.64
CA SER A 153 -22.75 -22.92 -1.59
C SER A 153 -23.38 -21.54 -1.89
N ARG A 154 -23.64 -21.25 -3.18
CA ARG A 154 -24.13 -19.98 -3.73
C ARG A 154 -23.17 -18.78 -3.65
N LEU A 155 -21.92 -18.98 -3.22
CA LEU A 155 -20.89 -17.94 -3.28
C LEU A 155 -20.42 -17.73 -4.72
N LYS A 156 -20.22 -16.47 -5.09
CA LYS A 156 -19.67 -16.08 -6.38
C LYS A 156 -18.15 -16.14 -6.37
N LEU A 157 -17.52 -16.32 -7.53
CA LEU A 157 -16.07 -16.34 -7.62
C LEU A 157 -15.46 -15.05 -7.06
N ASN A 158 -16.07 -13.89 -7.36
CA ASN A 158 -15.63 -12.60 -6.85
C ASN A 158 -15.58 -12.57 -5.31
N ASP A 159 -16.59 -13.12 -4.63
CA ASP A 159 -16.64 -13.18 -3.17
C ASP A 159 -15.57 -14.12 -2.61
N MET A 160 -15.33 -15.25 -3.29
CA MET A 160 -14.28 -16.19 -2.91
C MET A 160 -12.88 -15.61 -3.09
N LEU A 161 -12.65 -14.77 -4.11
CA LEU A 161 -11.38 -14.07 -4.33
C LEU A 161 -11.16 -12.93 -3.31
N ALA A 162 -12.21 -12.32 -2.77
CA ALA A 162 -12.07 -11.36 -1.66
C ALA A 162 -11.87 -12.04 -0.29
N ALA A 163 -12.20 -13.33 -0.18
CA ALA A 163 -12.18 -14.06 1.09
C ALA A 163 -10.82 -14.07 1.81
N PRO A 164 -9.66 -14.17 1.14
CA PRO A 164 -8.37 -14.15 1.83
C PRO A 164 -8.10 -12.84 2.55
N HIS A 165 -8.24 -11.70 1.87
CA HIS A 165 -8.08 -10.39 2.52
C HIS A 165 -9.01 -10.25 3.72
N GLN A 166 -10.28 -10.62 3.55
CA GLN A 166 -11.27 -10.60 4.64
C GLN A 166 -10.91 -11.55 5.77
N ARG A 167 -10.31 -12.71 5.50
CA ARG A 167 -9.88 -13.65 6.54
C ARG A 167 -8.74 -13.05 7.34
N LEU A 168 -7.77 -12.45 6.67
CA LEU A 168 -6.63 -11.81 7.31
C LEU A 168 -7.08 -10.73 8.31
N THR A 169 -8.00 -9.86 7.91
CA THR A 169 -8.54 -8.77 8.76
C THR A 169 -9.50 -9.26 9.85
N LYS A 170 -10.05 -10.48 9.73
CA LYS A 170 -10.91 -11.08 10.76
C LYS A 170 -10.15 -11.65 11.95
N TYR A 171 -8.87 -12.03 11.81
CA TYR A 171 -8.11 -12.62 12.92
C TYR A 171 -8.03 -11.72 14.17
N PRO A 172 -7.70 -10.42 14.07
CA PRO A 172 -7.72 -9.53 15.23
C PRO A 172 -9.11 -9.45 15.89
N LEU A 173 -10.18 -9.43 15.09
CA LEU A 173 -11.56 -9.34 15.61
C LEU A 173 -11.95 -10.61 16.39
N LEU A 174 -11.64 -11.78 15.85
CA LEU A 174 -11.91 -13.07 16.48
C LEU A 174 -11.09 -13.24 17.77
N LEU A 175 -9.79 -12.90 17.73
CA LEU A 175 -8.92 -12.96 18.91
C LEU A 175 -9.35 -11.95 19.98
N ASN A 176 -9.78 -10.74 19.59
CA ASN A 176 -10.33 -9.76 20.52
C ASN A 176 -11.65 -10.22 21.15
N ALA A 177 -12.50 -10.94 20.42
CA ALA A 177 -13.72 -11.52 20.97
C ALA A 177 -13.40 -12.56 22.06
N VAL A 178 -12.38 -13.39 21.86
CA VAL A 178 -11.86 -14.33 22.88
C VAL A 178 -11.28 -13.55 24.07
N LEU A 179 -10.42 -12.56 23.83
CA LEU A 179 -9.78 -11.74 24.86
C LEU A 179 -10.80 -11.09 25.81
N LYS A 180 -11.83 -10.42 25.27
CA LYS A 180 -12.87 -9.73 26.06
C LYS A 180 -13.62 -10.66 27.01
N LYS A 181 -13.73 -11.94 26.65
CA LYS A 181 -14.49 -12.96 27.39
C LYS A 181 -13.59 -13.86 28.25
N SER A 182 -12.28 -13.59 28.28
CA SER A 182 -11.31 -14.40 29.02
C SER A 182 -11.12 -13.96 30.48
N ARG A 183 -10.47 -14.81 31.27
CA ARG A 183 -10.08 -14.51 32.66
C ARG A 183 -8.88 -13.55 32.64
N GLU A 184 -8.76 -12.68 33.65
CA GLU A 184 -7.73 -11.63 33.70
C GLU A 184 -6.30 -12.18 33.56
N LYS A 185 -6.03 -13.35 34.14
CA LYS A 185 -4.74 -14.03 34.04
C LYS A 185 -4.33 -14.41 32.60
N ASP A 186 -5.29 -14.64 31.71
CA ASP A 186 -5.06 -15.07 30.33
C ASP A 186 -4.98 -13.86 29.36
N CYS A 187 -5.47 -12.69 29.80
CA CYS A 187 -5.52 -11.46 29.00
C CYS A 187 -4.15 -10.99 28.46
N PRO A 188 -3.03 -11.02 29.23
CA PRO A 188 -1.73 -10.61 28.70
C PRO A 188 -1.28 -11.45 27.49
N ILE A 189 -1.51 -12.77 27.54
CA ILE A 189 -1.16 -13.71 26.46
C ILE A 189 -2.00 -13.39 25.23
N LEU A 190 -3.32 -13.30 25.38
CA LEU A 190 -4.24 -13.04 24.28
C LEU A 190 -4.05 -11.64 23.65
N SER A 191 -3.75 -10.63 24.47
CA SER A 191 -3.41 -9.28 24.00
C SER A 191 -2.13 -9.28 23.15
N ALA A 192 -1.11 -10.03 23.57
CA ALA A 192 0.11 -10.19 22.77
C ALA A 192 -0.16 -10.85 21.41
N LEU A 193 -1.07 -11.83 21.35
CA LEU A 193 -1.47 -12.48 20.09
C LEU A 193 -2.19 -11.53 19.15
N VAL A 194 -3.16 -10.75 19.67
CA VAL A 194 -3.86 -9.73 18.89
C VAL A 194 -2.84 -8.75 18.29
N LYS A 195 -1.94 -8.23 19.12
CA LYS A 195 -0.89 -7.29 18.69
C LYS A 195 0.01 -7.90 17.63
N GLN A 196 0.38 -9.18 17.75
CA GLN A 196 1.22 -9.85 16.77
C GLN A 196 0.56 -9.92 15.38
N VAL A 197 -0.73 -10.25 15.33
CA VAL A 197 -1.48 -10.28 14.07
C VAL A 197 -1.65 -8.87 13.50
N GLU A 198 -1.96 -7.88 14.33
CA GLU A 198 -2.10 -6.47 13.90
C GLU A 198 -0.79 -5.91 13.34
N VAL A 199 0.36 -6.23 13.95
CA VAL A 199 1.68 -5.85 13.43
C VAL A 199 1.91 -6.44 12.04
N PHE A 200 1.56 -7.71 11.82
CA PHE A 200 1.68 -8.32 10.49
C PHE A 200 0.77 -7.65 9.47
N ILE A 201 -0.50 -7.39 9.79
CA ILE A 201 -1.43 -6.70 8.89
C ILE A 201 -0.94 -5.30 8.54
N THR A 202 -0.44 -4.56 9.55
CA THR A 202 0.14 -3.24 9.35
C THR A 202 1.36 -3.30 8.44
N TRP A 203 2.22 -4.31 8.61
CA TRP A 203 3.37 -4.55 7.74
C TRP A 203 2.95 -4.83 6.29
N VAL A 204 1.94 -5.70 6.06
CA VAL A 204 1.41 -5.96 4.70
C VAL A 204 0.88 -4.68 4.08
N ASN A 205 0.09 -3.89 4.81
CA ASN A 205 -0.45 -2.61 4.32
C ASN A 205 0.65 -1.61 3.96
N ASN A 206 1.70 -1.50 4.79
CA ASN A 206 2.84 -0.63 4.53
C ASN A 206 3.62 -1.07 3.29
N GLU A 207 3.78 -2.38 3.10
CA GLU A 207 4.47 -2.92 1.92
C GLU A 207 3.65 -2.72 0.64
N MET A 208 2.32 -2.87 0.71
CA MET A 208 1.38 -2.50 -0.35
C MET A 208 1.56 -1.03 -0.76
N LEU A 209 1.52 -0.13 0.21
CA LEU A 209 1.69 1.30 -0.02
C LEU A 209 3.06 1.60 -0.63
N ARG A 210 4.14 0.99 -0.11
CA ARG A 210 5.49 1.16 -0.61
C ARG A 210 5.62 0.76 -2.08
N ARG A 211 5.05 -0.38 -2.47
CA ARG A 211 5.09 -0.83 -3.86
C ARG A 211 4.26 0.07 -4.78
N GLN A 212 3.11 0.55 -4.31
CA GLN A 212 2.30 1.50 -5.08
C GLN A 212 3.07 2.81 -5.32
N GLN A 213 3.75 3.32 -4.30
CA GLN A 213 4.62 4.49 -4.41
C GLN A 213 5.78 4.25 -5.37
N GLN A 214 6.40 3.07 -5.32
CA GLN A 214 7.47 2.69 -6.24
C GLN A 214 6.99 2.61 -7.69
N GLN A 215 5.85 1.95 -7.96
CA GLN A 215 5.27 1.88 -9.30
C GLN A 215 4.91 3.26 -9.85
N ARG A 216 4.39 4.15 -8.99
CA ARG A 216 4.11 5.53 -9.36
C ARG A 216 5.41 6.28 -9.69
N MET A 217 6.49 6.05 -8.94
CA MET A 217 7.80 6.62 -9.25
C MET A 217 8.34 6.13 -10.59
N GLU A 218 8.25 4.83 -10.86
CA GLU A 218 8.66 4.23 -12.14
C GLU A 218 7.87 4.82 -13.31
N ALA A 219 6.56 5.02 -13.16
CA ALA A 219 5.72 5.67 -14.17
C ALA A 219 6.15 7.13 -14.43
N VAL A 220 6.50 7.88 -13.38
CA VAL A 220 6.99 9.26 -13.52
C VAL A 220 8.36 9.31 -14.20
N LEU A 221 9.25 8.38 -13.87
CA LEU A 221 10.56 8.25 -14.50
C LEU A 221 10.45 7.95 -16.00
N ASP A 222 9.52 7.08 -16.40
CA ASP A 222 9.26 6.78 -17.82
C ASP A 222 8.58 7.97 -18.55
N TRP A 223 7.76 8.73 -17.82
CA TRP A 223 7.03 9.88 -18.37
C TRP A 223 7.90 11.11 -18.63
N ILE A 224 8.95 11.35 -17.84
CA ILE A 224 9.86 12.49 -18.00
C ILE A 224 10.93 12.18 -19.07
N GLU A 225 10.89 12.89 -20.20
CA GLU A 225 11.76 12.63 -21.36
C GLU A 225 12.99 13.53 -21.43
N GLY A 226 12.99 14.66 -20.72
CA GLY A 226 14.09 15.61 -20.87
C GLY A 226 14.02 16.82 -19.97
N TYR A 227 15.08 17.61 -20.06
CA TYR A 227 15.35 18.76 -19.23
C TYR A 227 15.64 19.97 -20.13
N GLU A 228 14.64 20.85 -20.27
CA GLU A 228 14.66 22.06 -21.12
C GLU A 228 14.52 23.30 -20.24
N VAL A 229 15.49 23.48 -19.35
CA VAL A 229 15.49 24.61 -18.40
C VAL A 229 16.17 25.85 -19.00
N VAL A 230 17.16 25.64 -19.85
CA VAL A 230 17.94 26.70 -20.49
C VAL A 230 17.68 26.63 -21.99
N GLU A 231 17.06 27.65 -22.56
CA GLU A 231 16.95 27.80 -24.00
C GLU A 231 18.25 28.41 -24.53
N SER A 232 18.92 27.71 -25.45
CA SER A 232 20.07 28.28 -26.17
C SER A 232 19.76 28.36 -27.67
N GLY A 233 20.21 29.43 -28.31
CA GLY A 233 20.05 29.61 -29.76
C GLY A 233 21.14 28.93 -30.59
N SER A 234 22.00 28.11 -29.96
CA SER A 234 23.18 27.51 -30.59
C SER A 234 23.23 26.01 -30.30
N GLU A 235 23.24 25.20 -31.35
CA GLU A 235 23.37 23.73 -31.23
C GLU A 235 24.62 23.29 -30.46
N GLU A 236 25.71 24.08 -30.52
CA GLU A 236 26.93 23.80 -29.78
C GLU A 236 26.71 23.95 -28.26
N ILE A 237 26.00 25.00 -27.86
CA ILE A 237 25.69 25.27 -26.45
C ILE A 237 24.70 24.22 -25.93
N ASP A 238 23.67 23.86 -26.70
CA ASP A 238 22.72 22.81 -26.32
C ASP A 238 23.42 21.46 -26.09
N ARG A 239 24.40 21.10 -26.93
CA ARG A 239 25.18 19.87 -26.74
C ARG A 239 25.95 19.87 -25.42
N ILE A 240 26.59 20.98 -25.08
CA ILE A 240 27.33 21.11 -23.81
C ILE A 240 26.37 21.06 -22.63
N LEU A 241 25.25 21.79 -22.69
CA LEU A 241 24.26 21.84 -21.62
C LEU A 241 23.61 20.47 -21.37
N MET A 242 23.48 19.63 -22.40
CA MET A 242 22.90 18.29 -22.27
C MET A 242 23.71 17.38 -21.32
N GLU A 243 25.03 17.57 -21.22
CA GLU A 243 25.88 16.83 -20.27
C GLU A 243 25.53 17.12 -18.81
N PHE A 244 25.04 18.33 -18.52
CA PHE A 244 24.67 18.79 -17.16
C PHE A 244 23.16 18.72 -16.89
N SER A 245 22.38 18.23 -17.85
CA SER A 245 20.92 18.22 -17.82
C SER A 245 20.35 16.85 -17.42
N GLN A 246 21.17 15.99 -16.81
CA GLN A 246 20.76 14.68 -16.31
C GLN A 246 20.29 14.79 -14.86
N LEU A 247 19.00 14.53 -14.64
CA LEU A 247 18.41 14.44 -13.31
C LEU A 247 18.04 12.98 -13.02
N ASP A 248 18.75 12.36 -12.08
CA ASP A 248 18.42 11.02 -11.62
C ASP A 248 17.51 11.08 -10.39
N LEU A 249 16.21 10.90 -10.61
CA LEU A 249 15.22 10.88 -9.53
C LEU A 249 15.25 9.58 -8.71
N SER A 250 15.98 8.55 -9.16
CA SER A 250 16.13 7.27 -8.44
C SER A 250 17.11 7.34 -7.27
N LEU A 251 17.99 8.35 -7.26
CA LEU A 251 18.91 8.60 -6.15
C LEU A 251 18.14 8.91 -4.86
N PRO A 252 18.70 8.61 -3.67
CA PRO A 252 18.07 8.98 -2.41
C PRO A 252 17.96 10.50 -2.24
N VAL A 253 17.19 10.91 -1.24
CA VAL A 253 17.07 12.31 -0.83
C VAL A 253 18.44 12.88 -0.45
N LEU A 254 18.77 14.06 -0.98
CA LEU A 254 20.06 14.71 -0.69
C LEU A 254 20.27 14.91 0.82
N GLY A 255 21.33 14.29 1.34
CA GLY A 255 21.68 14.30 2.77
C GLY A 255 20.90 13.29 3.63
N SER A 256 20.31 12.26 3.01
CA SER A 256 19.63 11.16 3.70
C SER A 256 19.84 9.85 2.94
N GLU A 257 19.67 8.71 3.62
CA GLU A 257 19.58 7.38 2.99
C GLU A 257 18.15 7.05 2.53
N THR A 258 17.19 7.95 2.79
CA THR A 258 15.78 7.74 2.47
C THR A 258 15.56 7.83 0.95
N SER A 259 14.87 6.85 0.38
CA SER A 259 14.46 6.86 -1.02
C SER A 259 13.52 8.04 -1.31
N ARG A 260 13.70 8.69 -2.47
CA ARG A 260 12.81 9.75 -2.94
C ARG A 260 11.45 9.16 -3.30
N SER A 261 10.36 9.83 -2.89
CA SER A 261 8.99 9.45 -3.27
C SER A 261 8.19 10.67 -3.74
N LEU A 262 7.25 10.46 -4.66
CA LEU A 262 6.30 11.49 -5.08
C LEU A 262 5.18 11.64 -4.04
N LEU A 263 5.02 12.84 -3.50
CA LEU A 263 4.04 13.15 -2.45
C LEU A 263 2.75 13.75 -3.03
N TYR A 264 2.87 14.67 -3.98
CA TYR A 264 1.73 15.38 -4.56
C TYR A 264 1.99 15.71 -6.03
N GLU A 265 0.94 15.69 -6.85
CA GLU A 265 1.03 16.11 -8.25
C GLU A 265 -0.25 16.80 -8.70
N SER A 266 -0.14 17.82 -9.54
CA SER A 266 -1.30 18.51 -10.09
C SER A 266 -0.97 19.26 -11.37
N GLY A 267 -1.97 19.34 -12.27
CA GLY A 267 -1.93 20.21 -13.43
C GLY A 267 -2.25 21.65 -13.04
N LEU A 268 -1.34 22.57 -13.33
CA LEU A 268 -1.42 23.99 -12.99
C LEU A 268 -1.15 24.86 -14.20
N LYS A 269 -1.46 26.16 -14.08
CA LYS A 269 -1.06 27.18 -15.05
C LYS A 269 0.09 28.01 -14.50
N LEU A 270 1.24 27.89 -15.15
CA LEU A 270 2.39 28.76 -14.92
C LEU A 270 2.13 30.13 -15.55
N ARG A 271 2.27 31.19 -14.76
CA ARG A 271 2.25 32.57 -15.24
C ARG A 271 3.68 32.96 -15.62
N ASP A 272 4.00 32.89 -16.91
CA ASP A 272 5.30 33.28 -17.44
C ASP A 272 5.15 34.58 -18.25
N GLY A 273 5.37 35.71 -17.59
CA GLY A 273 5.12 37.03 -18.18
C GLY A 273 3.63 37.25 -18.51
N ARG A 274 3.31 37.45 -19.79
CA ARG A 274 1.93 37.67 -20.25
C ARG A 274 1.18 36.38 -20.56
N ASP A 275 1.90 35.28 -20.79
CA ASP A 275 1.32 34.02 -21.22
C ASP A 275 1.10 33.08 -20.03
N LYS A 276 0.05 32.26 -20.14
CA LYS A 276 -0.22 31.18 -19.21
C LYS A 276 0.12 29.86 -19.88
N VAL A 277 1.05 29.12 -19.29
CA VAL A 277 1.51 27.83 -19.80
C VAL A 277 0.94 26.72 -18.93
N ASP A 278 0.28 25.73 -19.54
CA ASP A 278 -0.15 24.54 -18.83
C ASP A 278 1.09 23.71 -18.43
N VAL A 279 1.22 23.44 -17.13
CA VAL A 279 2.32 22.71 -16.53
C VAL A 279 1.78 21.63 -15.62
N HIS A 280 2.61 20.64 -15.34
CA HIS A 280 2.35 19.62 -14.34
C HIS A 280 3.45 19.69 -13.29
N CYS A 281 3.05 19.95 -12.05
CA CYS A 281 3.96 20.10 -10.93
C CYS A 281 4.02 18.80 -10.13
N LEU A 282 5.23 18.30 -9.90
CA LEU A 282 5.51 17.06 -9.18
C LEU A 282 6.26 17.40 -7.89
N LEU A 283 5.62 17.22 -6.75
CA LEU A 283 6.20 17.45 -5.43
C LEU A 283 6.74 16.14 -4.86
N PHE A 284 8.06 16.05 -4.74
CA PHE A 284 8.74 14.93 -4.12
C PHE A 284 9.05 15.22 -2.65
N THR A 285 9.67 14.25 -1.97
CA THR A 285 10.12 14.36 -0.58
C THR A 285 11.18 15.45 -0.34
N ASP A 286 11.90 15.89 -1.38
CA ASP A 286 13.05 16.80 -1.25
C ASP A 286 13.12 17.90 -2.32
N LEU A 287 12.34 17.80 -3.39
CA LEU A 287 12.31 18.78 -4.46
C LEU A 287 10.91 18.93 -5.09
N LEU A 288 10.69 20.06 -5.74
CA LEU A 288 9.55 20.34 -6.60
C LEU A 288 10.01 20.43 -8.06
N LEU A 289 9.41 19.63 -8.95
CA LEU A 289 9.61 19.74 -10.39
C LEU A 289 8.43 20.43 -11.05
N ILE A 290 8.74 21.20 -12.09
CA ILE A 290 7.75 21.84 -12.96
C ILE A 290 8.01 21.34 -14.37
N THR A 291 7.03 20.61 -14.87
CA THR A 291 7.13 19.95 -16.17
C THR A 291 6.07 20.48 -17.12
N LYS A 292 6.35 20.39 -18.42
CA LYS A 292 5.43 20.74 -19.49
C LYS A 292 5.20 19.50 -20.36
N PRO A 293 3.95 19.14 -20.68
CA PRO A 293 3.68 18.05 -21.61
C PRO A 293 4.27 18.38 -22.99
N THR A 294 4.85 17.36 -23.62
CA THR A 294 5.36 17.45 -24.99
C THR A 294 4.22 17.65 -25.99
N ARG A 295 4.53 18.09 -27.22
CA ARG A 295 3.51 18.32 -28.27
C ARG A 295 2.67 17.08 -28.60
N LYS A 296 3.19 15.88 -28.34
CA LYS A 296 2.48 14.60 -28.52
C LYS A 296 1.63 14.20 -27.31
N GLY A 297 1.77 14.88 -26.17
CA GLY A 297 0.99 14.65 -24.94
C GLY A 297 1.40 13.42 -24.13
N GLU A 298 2.21 12.52 -24.69
CA GLU A 298 2.57 11.23 -24.06
C GLU A 298 3.66 11.34 -22.99
N LYS A 299 4.52 12.37 -23.09
CA LYS A 299 5.68 12.57 -22.20
C LYS A 299 5.78 14.02 -21.75
N ALA A 300 6.60 14.30 -20.74
CA ALA A 300 6.85 15.65 -20.24
C ALA A 300 8.32 16.03 -20.20
N LYS A 301 8.57 17.33 -20.23
CA LYS A 301 9.90 17.92 -20.12
C LYS A 301 9.96 18.83 -18.91
N ILE A 302 11.07 18.80 -18.19
CA ILE A 302 11.33 19.70 -17.07
C ILE A 302 11.66 21.08 -17.65
N ILE A 303 10.92 22.12 -17.25
CA ILE A 303 11.05 23.48 -17.80
C ILE A 303 11.59 24.51 -16.81
N ARG A 304 11.81 24.09 -15.55
CA ARG A 304 12.45 24.89 -14.50
C ARG A 304 13.47 24.01 -13.75
N PRO A 305 14.55 24.58 -13.20
CA PRO A 305 15.49 23.81 -12.39
C PRO A 305 14.74 23.12 -11.24
N PRO A 306 15.17 21.93 -10.78
CA PRO A 306 14.58 21.28 -9.63
C PRO A 306 14.65 22.21 -8.43
N LEU A 307 13.52 22.48 -7.79
CA LEU A 307 13.43 23.45 -6.70
C LEU A 307 13.59 22.73 -5.35
N PRO A 308 14.70 22.91 -4.62
CA PRO A 308 14.94 22.22 -3.36
C PRO A 308 14.00 22.70 -2.25
N LEU A 309 13.31 21.78 -1.58
CA LEU A 309 12.25 22.14 -0.62
C LEU A 309 12.73 22.91 0.60
N ASP A 310 13.99 22.70 1.01
CA ASP A 310 14.61 23.39 2.14
C ASP A 310 14.89 24.87 1.87
N ARG A 311 14.73 25.32 0.62
CA ARG A 311 14.90 26.73 0.21
C ARG A 311 13.63 27.33 -0.39
N LEU A 312 12.52 26.60 -0.37
CA LEU A 312 11.24 27.07 -0.88
C LEU A 312 10.45 27.86 0.16
N VAL A 313 9.93 29.00 -0.26
CA VAL A 313 8.98 29.83 0.47
C VAL A 313 7.68 29.89 -0.34
N PHE A 314 6.56 29.66 0.35
CA PHE A 314 5.24 29.69 -0.26
C PHE A 314 4.54 31.02 0.07
N ARG A 315 3.88 31.64 -0.91
CA ARG A 315 3.02 32.81 -0.69
C ARG A 315 1.75 32.70 -1.51
N GLU A 316 0.61 32.80 -0.85
CA GLU A 316 -0.68 32.87 -1.54
C GLU A 316 -0.84 34.22 -2.26
N LEU A 317 -1.45 34.21 -3.45
CA LEU A 317 -1.74 35.41 -4.23
C LEU A 317 -3.20 35.81 -4.05
N ARG A 318 -3.51 37.06 -4.41
CA ARG A 318 -4.88 37.60 -4.30
C ARG A 318 -5.89 36.91 -5.23
N ASP A 319 -5.41 36.32 -6.32
CA ASP A 319 -6.26 35.61 -7.26
C ASP A 319 -6.62 34.24 -6.68
N PRO A 320 -7.90 33.82 -6.69
CA PRO A 320 -8.31 32.54 -6.14
C PRO A 320 -7.54 31.35 -6.75
N GLY A 321 -7.01 30.49 -5.88
CA GLY A 321 -6.23 29.31 -6.29
C GLY A 321 -4.85 29.63 -6.88
N ALA A 322 -4.40 30.89 -6.85
CA ALA A 322 -3.08 31.27 -7.31
C ALA A 322 -2.09 31.43 -6.14
N PHE A 323 -0.86 31.01 -6.37
CA PHE A 323 0.20 31.06 -5.37
C PHE A 323 1.56 31.29 -6.03
N LEU A 324 2.52 31.74 -5.24
CA LEU A 324 3.89 32.00 -5.63
C LEU A 324 4.82 31.08 -4.83
N VAL A 325 5.66 30.35 -5.55
CA VAL A 325 6.75 29.56 -4.97
C VAL A 325 8.06 30.30 -5.23
N VAL A 326 8.76 30.68 -4.17
CA VAL A 326 10.03 31.40 -4.23
C VAL A 326 11.13 30.49 -3.73
N CYS A 327 12.10 30.18 -4.58
CA CYS A 327 13.33 29.53 -4.19
C CYS A 327 14.37 30.58 -3.81
N LEU A 328 14.97 30.42 -2.63
CA LEU A 328 16.09 31.23 -2.18
C LEU A 328 17.41 30.54 -2.53
N ASN A 329 18.47 31.32 -2.77
CA ASN A 329 19.84 30.81 -2.82
C ASN A 329 20.47 30.79 -1.43
N GLU A 330 21.74 30.41 -1.36
CA GLU A 330 22.53 30.35 -0.12
C GLU A 330 22.72 31.72 0.56
N PHE A 331 22.51 32.82 -0.17
CA PHE A 331 22.55 34.19 0.34
C PHE A 331 21.18 34.69 0.82
N ASN A 332 20.17 33.82 0.91
CA ASN A 332 18.78 34.16 1.22
C ASN A 332 18.17 35.20 0.25
N THR A 333 18.62 35.20 -1.00
CA THR A 333 18.08 36.04 -2.07
C THR A 333 17.34 35.19 -3.10
N VAL A 334 16.37 35.77 -3.80
CA VAL A 334 15.54 35.06 -4.77
C VAL A 334 16.40 34.52 -5.91
N SER A 335 16.46 33.19 -6.06
CA SER A 335 17.09 32.53 -7.20
C SER A 335 16.08 32.26 -8.32
N THR A 336 14.87 31.86 -7.96
CA THR A 336 13.79 31.57 -8.89
C THR A 336 12.46 31.83 -8.21
N ALA A 337 11.52 32.46 -8.91
CA ALA A 337 10.17 32.68 -8.42
C ALA A 337 9.17 32.22 -9.49
N VAL A 338 8.20 31.40 -9.07
CA VAL A 338 7.25 30.77 -9.98
C VAL A 338 5.84 31.03 -9.50
N ALA A 339 5.07 31.77 -10.31
CA ALA A 339 3.66 32.03 -10.05
C ALA A 339 2.79 30.96 -10.72
N LEU A 340 2.03 30.23 -9.93
CA LEU A 340 1.19 29.12 -10.36
C LEU A 340 -0.27 29.43 -10.08
N GLN A 341 -1.15 28.91 -10.92
CA GLN A 341 -2.60 29.06 -10.78
C GLN A 341 -3.30 27.72 -10.95
N GLY A 342 -4.04 27.32 -9.91
CA GLY A 342 -4.92 26.16 -9.92
C GLY A 342 -6.24 26.38 -10.62
N SER A 343 -6.94 25.28 -10.86
CA SER A 343 -8.31 25.27 -11.40
C SER A 343 -9.38 25.53 -10.34
N SER A 344 -9.09 25.23 -9.06
CA SER A 344 -9.99 25.43 -7.91
C SER A 344 -9.50 26.56 -7.02
N ALA A 345 -10.43 27.19 -6.29
CA ALA A 345 -10.10 28.19 -5.28
C ALA A 345 -9.36 27.60 -4.06
N SER A 346 -9.56 26.31 -3.75
CA SER A 346 -8.84 25.60 -2.68
C SER A 346 -7.41 25.23 -3.05
N CYS A 347 -7.05 25.29 -4.33
CA CYS A 347 -5.78 24.77 -4.83
C CYS A 347 -4.56 25.38 -4.12
N SER A 348 -4.60 26.66 -3.75
CA SER A 348 -3.51 27.30 -2.99
C SER A 348 -3.33 26.65 -1.62
N GLN A 349 -4.42 26.38 -0.90
CA GLN A 349 -4.39 25.74 0.41
C GLN A 349 -3.90 24.29 0.32
N ASP A 350 -4.40 23.53 -0.66
CA ASP A 350 -3.99 22.14 -0.91
C ASP A 350 -2.48 22.05 -1.16
N TRP A 351 -1.93 22.97 -1.98
CA TRP A 351 -0.48 23.03 -2.24
C TRP A 351 0.33 23.53 -1.04
N GLN A 352 -0.20 24.46 -0.26
CA GLN A 352 0.46 24.94 0.95
C GLN A 352 0.62 23.80 1.97
N GLU A 353 -0.45 23.04 2.22
CA GLU A 353 -0.42 21.90 3.12
C GLU A 353 0.53 20.81 2.60
N ALA A 354 0.46 20.49 1.31
CA ALA A 354 1.35 19.50 0.70
C ALA A 354 2.84 19.89 0.82
N LEU A 355 3.18 21.16 0.56
CA LEU A 355 4.56 21.66 0.68
C LEU A 355 5.05 21.66 2.12
N LEU A 356 4.21 22.07 3.07
CA LEU A 356 4.54 22.03 4.50
C LEU A 356 4.82 20.60 4.96
N ASN A 357 3.93 19.67 4.60
CA ASN A 357 4.11 18.25 4.91
C ASN A 357 5.41 17.70 4.30
N ALA A 358 5.72 18.04 3.05
CA ALA A 358 6.95 17.63 2.40
C ALA A 358 8.21 18.18 3.09
N GLN A 359 8.19 19.45 3.53
CA GLN A 359 9.29 20.05 4.28
C GLN A 359 9.51 19.37 5.64
N VAL A 360 8.43 18.99 6.34
CA VAL A 360 8.50 18.22 7.58
C VAL A 360 9.10 16.83 7.33
N VAL A 361 8.70 16.16 6.25
CA VAL A 361 9.26 14.85 5.86
C VAL A 361 10.76 14.97 5.58
N LEU A 362 11.19 16.00 4.83
CA LEU A 362 12.60 16.25 4.55
C LEU A 362 13.41 16.51 5.82
N ALA A 363 12.91 17.36 6.72
CA ALA A 363 13.57 17.67 7.99
C ALA A 363 13.72 16.42 8.88
N THR A 364 12.69 15.56 8.89
CA THR A 364 12.71 14.30 9.61
C THR A 364 13.76 13.34 9.03
N ALA A 365 13.78 13.19 7.70
CA ALA A 365 14.71 12.30 6.99
C ALA A 365 16.19 12.72 7.17
N ARG A 366 16.47 14.02 7.25
CA ARG A 366 17.81 14.56 7.51
C ARG A 366 18.22 14.44 8.98
N SER A 367 17.28 14.67 9.91
CA SER A 367 17.54 14.47 11.34
C SER A 367 17.91 13.02 11.66
N ALA A 368 17.17 12.06 11.11
CA ALA A 368 17.48 10.63 11.27
C ALA A 368 18.85 10.26 10.68
N ALA A 369 19.22 10.82 9.53
CA ALA A 369 20.54 10.62 8.94
C ALA A 369 21.67 11.20 9.82
N ALA A 370 21.45 12.39 10.40
CA ALA A 370 22.42 13.05 11.28
C ALA A 370 22.62 12.31 12.62
N GLU A 371 21.59 11.63 13.13
CA GLU A 371 21.69 10.78 14.33
C GLU A 371 22.47 9.49 14.05
N ASN A 372 22.35 8.94 12.84
CA ASN A 372 23.06 7.74 12.41
C ASN A 372 24.52 8.02 12.01
N SER A 373 24.83 9.23 11.54
CA SER A 373 26.19 9.69 11.31
C SER A 373 26.78 10.23 12.62
N SER A 374 27.38 9.37 13.44
CA SER A 374 28.13 9.79 14.64
C SER A 374 29.47 10.46 14.31
N ASP A 375 29.51 11.29 13.27
CA ASP A 375 30.53 12.29 12.93
C ASP A 375 29.95 13.18 11.82
N GLY A 376 29.58 14.44 12.09
CA GLY A 376 28.88 15.24 11.07
C GLY A 376 28.51 16.69 11.45
N ASP A 377 29.34 17.61 10.97
CA ASP A 377 29.22 19.07 10.84
C ASP A 377 27.96 19.81 11.40
N PRO A 378 28.13 20.73 12.38
CA PRO A 378 27.08 21.61 12.92
C PRO A 378 26.34 22.49 11.89
N SER A 379 26.86 22.64 10.67
CA SER A 379 26.26 23.46 9.61
C SER A 379 24.86 22.97 9.20
N LEU A 380 24.61 21.66 9.13
CA LEU A 380 23.32 21.08 8.71
C LEU A 380 22.16 21.37 9.68
N ARG A 381 22.45 21.62 10.96
CA ARG A 381 21.42 21.89 11.99
C ARG A 381 20.84 23.30 11.91
N ARG A 382 21.55 24.28 11.31
CA ARG A 382 21.07 25.66 11.19
C ARG A 382 20.07 25.88 10.05
N PHE A 383 20.11 25.07 9.01
CA PHE A 383 19.33 25.32 7.78
C PHE A 383 17.90 24.77 7.81
N SER A 384 17.59 23.79 8.67
CA SER A 384 16.22 23.27 8.83
C SER A 384 15.26 24.28 9.48
N ALA A 385 15.78 25.24 10.27
CA ALA A 385 14.94 26.17 11.02
C ALA A 385 14.45 27.36 10.18
N THR A 386 15.20 27.77 9.15
CA THR A 386 14.92 29.02 8.44
C THR A 386 13.71 28.92 7.51
N ALA A 387 13.53 27.80 6.79
CA ALA A 387 12.41 27.61 5.86
C ALA A 387 11.04 27.47 6.57
N LEU A 388 11.00 26.75 7.70
CA LEU A 388 9.78 26.62 8.52
C LEU A 388 9.35 27.97 9.12
N THR A 389 10.30 28.84 9.47
CA THR A 389 10.00 30.15 10.07
C THR A 389 9.32 31.11 9.08
N TYR A 390 9.59 30.99 7.77
CA TYR A 390 8.99 31.87 6.76
C TYR A 390 7.57 31.47 6.33
N ASN A 391 7.17 30.21 6.54
CA ASN A 391 5.85 29.71 6.15
C ASN A 391 4.81 29.79 7.31
N ILE A 392 5.23 30.15 8.52
CA ILE A 392 4.37 30.31 9.71
C ILE A 392 4.00 31.80 9.97
N ALA A 393 4.50 32.73 9.14
CA ALA A 393 4.31 34.18 9.29
C ALA A 393 3.44 34.82 8.19
#